data_AF-Q6K906-F1
#
_entry.id   AF-Q6K906-F1
#
_cell.length_a   1.000
_cell.length_b   1.000
_cell.length_c   1.000
_cell.angle_alpha   90.00
_cell.angle_beta   90.00
_cell.angle_gamma   90.00
#
_symmetry.space_group_name_H-M   'P 1'
#
loop_
_entity.id
_entity.type
_entity.pdbx_description
1 polymer ?
#
loop_
_entity_poly.entity_id
_entity_poly.type
_entity_poly.pdbx_seq_one_letter_code
_entity_poly.pdbx_strand_id
1 'polypeptide(L)'
;MAGGVGEALVSAVLKEVLGKLGSAVGEQIVMRWNLKQDLESIKSTLGMLQAVLRDAERRSVSDEGASLWLKRLKNAAYDISDMLDEFEAKLSEVKKCPPARMSSFTSVLCLSMLLPSKKI
;
A
#
# COMPACT_ATOMS: atom_id res chain seq x y z
N MET A 1 16.16 55.73 -9.30
CA MET A 1 16.07 55.61 -7.83
C MET A 1 14.60 55.75 -7.50
N ALA A 2 13.88 54.85 -6.84
CA ALA A 2 14.30 53.84 -5.92
C ALA A 2 13.23 52.74 -5.95
N GLY A 3 13.56 51.54 -6.44
CA GLY A 3 12.90 50.36 -5.91
C GLY A 3 13.28 50.36 -4.44
N GLY A 4 12.37 50.81 -3.58
CA GLY A 4 12.65 51.07 -2.19
C GLY A 4 13.11 49.79 -1.49
N VAL A 5 13.81 49.92 -0.37
CA VAL A 5 14.17 48.81 0.53
C VAL A 5 13.00 47.85 0.76
N GLY A 6 11.76 48.36 0.73
CA GLY A 6 10.53 47.57 0.77
C GLY A 6 10.35 46.55 -0.37
N GLU A 7 10.60 46.89 -1.64
CA GLU A 7 10.45 45.94 -2.76
C GLU A 7 11.47 44.81 -2.68
N ALA A 8 12.72 45.13 -2.30
CA ALA A 8 13.78 44.14 -2.10
C ALA A 8 13.43 43.18 -0.95
N LEU A 9 12.89 43.70 0.16
CA LEU A 9 12.39 42.90 1.27
C LEU A 9 11.24 41.98 0.84
N VAL A 10 10.25 42.50 0.11
CA VAL A 10 9.13 41.69 -0.40
C VAL A 10 9.63 40.58 -1.33
N SER A 11 10.55 40.89 -2.24
CA SER A 11 11.13 39.89 -3.15
C SER A 11 11.89 38.79 -2.40
N ALA A 12 12.67 39.15 -1.36
CA ALA A 12 13.39 38.20 -0.53
C ALA A 12 12.44 37.26 0.23
N VAL A 13 11.38 37.81 0.83
CA VAL A 13 10.36 37.01 1.53
C VAL A 13 9.64 36.08 0.55
N LEU A 14 9.27 36.56 -0.65
CA LEU A 14 8.57 35.73 -1.63
C LEU A 14 9.43 34.56 -2.12
N LYS A 15 10.73 34.79 -2.36
CA LYS A 15 11.68 33.73 -2.72
C LYS A 15 11.83 32.69 -1.62
N GLU A 16 11.92 33.12 -0.37
CA GLU A 16 11.99 32.22 0.79
C GLU A 16 10.72 31.36 0.92
N VAL A 17 9.54 31.97 0.77
CA VAL A 17 8.25 31.24 0.81
C VAL A 17 8.14 30.26 -0.36
N LEU A 18 8.49 30.67 -1.57
CA LEU A 18 8.47 29.80 -2.76
C LEU A 18 9.46 28.64 -2.62
N GLY A 19 10.67 28.89 -2.08
CA GLY A 19 11.66 27.84 -1.79
C GLY A 19 11.14 26.84 -0.77
N LYS A 20 10.53 27.32 0.32
CA LYS A 20 9.90 26.46 1.34
C LYS A 20 8.73 25.67 0.79
N LEU A 21 7.88 26.29 -0.04
CA LEU A 21 6.75 25.62 -0.68
C LEU A 21 7.24 24.53 -1.65
N GLY A 22 8.24 24.84 -2.48
CA GLY A 22 8.86 23.88 -3.40
C GLY A 22 9.48 22.68 -2.68
N SER A 23 10.20 22.92 -1.58
CA SER A 23 10.79 21.86 -0.76
C SER A 23 9.71 20.97 -0.11
N ALA A 24 8.73 21.59 0.57
CA ALA A 24 7.68 20.86 1.27
C ALA A 24 6.78 20.04 0.32
N VAL A 25 6.44 20.60 -0.84
CA VAL A 25 5.62 19.91 -1.85
C VAL A 25 6.45 18.84 -2.58
N GLY A 26 7.71 19.15 -2.92
CA GLY A 26 8.61 18.23 -3.60
C GLY A 26 8.87 16.94 -2.82
N GLU A 27 9.24 17.05 -1.54
CA GLU A 27 9.51 15.89 -0.68
C GLU A 27 8.27 15.00 -0.51
N GLN A 28 7.10 15.61 -0.29
CA GLN A 28 5.82 14.88 -0.16
C GLN A 28 5.45 14.14 -1.45
N ILE A 29 5.71 14.73 -2.62
CA ILE A 29 5.43 14.09 -3.91
C ILE A 29 6.41 12.93 -4.15
N VAL A 30 7.71 13.12 -3.89
CA VAL A 30 8.73 12.06 -4.10
C VAL A 30 8.45 10.85 -3.21
N MET A 31 8.17 11.05 -1.92
CA MET A 31 7.79 9.94 -1.03
C MET A 31 6.55 9.20 -1.51
N ARG A 32 5.53 9.93 -1.99
CA ARG A 32 4.29 9.32 -2.50
C ARG A 32 4.50 8.58 -3.82
N TRP A 33 5.38 9.08 -4.69
CA TRP A 33 5.70 8.44 -5.97
C TRP A 33 6.48 7.14 -5.75
N ASN A 34 7.41 7.13 -4.81
CA ASN A 34 8.18 5.92 -4.47
C ASN A 34 7.23 4.80 -3.98
N LEU A 35 6.27 5.14 -3.11
CA LEU A 35 5.28 4.17 -2.63
C LEU A 35 4.43 3.56 -3.77
N LYS A 36 4.06 4.34 -4.79
CA LYS A 36 3.30 3.81 -5.94
C LYS A 36 4.12 2.77 -6.70
N GLN A 37 5.40 3.04 -6.95
CA GLN A 37 6.28 2.10 -7.63
C GLN A 37 6.48 0.83 -6.80
N ASP A 38 6.65 0.97 -5.48
CA ASP A 38 6.78 -0.15 -4.56
C ASP A 38 5.51 -1.03 -4.56
N LEU A 39 4.32 -0.41 -4.53
CA LEU A 39 3.04 -1.12 -4.59
C LEU A 39 2.85 -1.87 -5.92
N GLU A 40 3.22 -1.29 -7.06
CA GLU A 40 3.14 -1.98 -8.35
C GLU A 40 4.14 -3.15 -8.43
N SER A 41 5.34 -2.99 -7.85
CA SER A 41 6.32 -4.09 -7.72
C SER A 41 5.78 -5.24 -6.87
N ILE A 42 5.15 -4.92 -5.73
CA ILE A 42 4.48 -5.91 -4.86
C ILE A 42 3.37 -6.64 -5.63
N LYS A 43 2.49 -5.90 -6.33
CA LYS A 43 1.42 -6.51 -7.15
C LYS A 43 1.96 -7.44 -8.23
N SER A 44 3.00 -7.02 -8.95
CA SER A 44 3.65 -7.85 -9.98
C SER A 44 4.20 -9.14 -9.38
N THR A 45 4.87 -9.04 -8.23
CA THR A 45 5.41 -10.20 -7.50
C THR A 45 4.30 -11.14 -7.04
N LEU A 46 3.20 -10.61 -6.49
CA LEU A 46 2.02 -11.41 -6.12
C LEU A 46 1.38 -12.09 -7.33
N GLY A 47 1.37 -11.43 -8.49
CA GLY A 47 0.92 -12.00 -9.76
C GLY A 47 1.77 -13.21 -10.19
N MET A 48 3.10 -13.10 -10.10
CA MET A 48 4.01 -14.21 -10.41
C MET A 48 3.85 -15.37 -9.41
N LEU A 49 3.64 -15.05 -8.13
CA LEU A 49 3.42 -16.06 -7.09
C LEU A 49 2.14 -16.87 -7.31
N GLN A 50 1.15 -16.37 -8.07
CA GLN A 50 -0.09 -17.11 -8.32
C GLN A 50 0.14 -18.46 -9.02
N ALA A 51 1.11 -18.55 -9.93
CA ALA A 51 1.45 -19.80 -10.60
C ALA A 51 2.09 -20.81 -9.63
N VAL A 52 3.01 -20.33 -8.79
CA VAL A 52 3.68 -21.14 -7.75
C VAL A 52 2.67 -21.63 -6.72
N LEU A 53 1.73 -20.77 -6.32
CA LEU A 53 0.62 -21.11 -5.41
C LEU A 53 -0.24 -22.25 -5.95
N ARG A 54 -0.64 -22.21 -7.24
CA ARG A 54 -1.44 -23.29 -7.83
C ARG A 54 -0.70 -24.62 -7.86
N ASP A 55 0.59 -24.62 -8.18
CA ASP A 55 1.39 -25.86 -8.16
C ASP A 55 1.58 -26.38 -6.73
N ALA A 56 1.88 -25.49 -5.78
CA ALA A 56 2.00 -25.83 -4.37
C ALA A 56 0.69 -26.39 -3.80
N GLU A 57 -0.46 -25.81 -4.13
CA GLU A 57 -1.77 -26.29 -3.68
C GLU A 57 -2.07 -27.70 -4.21
N ARG A 58 -1.81 -27.95 -5.50
CA ARG A 58 -1.92 -29.31 -6.07
C ARG A 58 -1.02 -30.32 -5.35
N ARG A 59 0.21 -29.92 -4.99
CA ARG A 59 1.19 -30.80 -4.31
C ARG A 59 0.90 -30.97 -2.82
N SER A 60 0.25 -30.01 -2.18
CA SER A 60 0.02 -29.99 -0.73
C SER A 60 -0.80 -31.16 -0.19
N VAL A 61 -1.50 -31.87 -1.07
CA VAL A 61 -2.26 -33.09 -0.74
C VAL A 61 -1.33 -34.24 -0.32
N SER A 62 -0.14 -34.33 -0.90
CA SER A 62 0.79 -35.44 -0.70
C SER A 62 2.20 -35.04 -0.24
N ASP A 63 2.52 -33.74 -0.30
CA ASP A 63 3.82 -33.19 0.06
C ASP A 63 3.67 -32.30 1.31
N GLU A 64 4.11 -32.80 2.46
CA GLU A 64 4.05 -32.05 3.73
C GLU A 64 4.83 -30.74 3.65
N GLY A 65 5.92 -30.70 2.88
CA GLY A 65 6.72 -29.49 2.65
C GLY A 65 5.89 -28.41 1.94
N ALA A 66 5.18 -28.79 0.88
CA ALA A 66 4.25 -27.89 0.18
C ALA A 66 3.11 -27.42 1.10
N SER A 67 2.54 -28.31 1.91
CA SER A 67 1.50 -27.97 2.89
C SER A 67 1.98 -26.96 3.93
N LEU A 68 3.18 -27.16 4.50
CA LEU A 68 3.79 -26.24 5.45
C LEU A 68 4.07 -24.87 4.82
N TRP A 69 4.58 -24.85 3.59
CA TRP A 69 4.86 -23.63 2.86
C TRP A 69 3.59 -22.80 2.61
N LEU A 70 2.49 -23.45 2.17
CA LEU A 70 1.21 -22.77 1.98
C LEU A 70 0.64 -22.18 3.28
N LYS A 71 0.77 -22.89 4.41
CA LYS A 71 0.36 -22.36 5.72
C LYS A 71 1.13 -21.09 6.08
N ARG A 72 2.46 -21.09 5.86
CA ARG A 72 3.30 -19.91 6.12
C ARG A 72 2.93 -18.73 5.21
N LEU A 73 2.71 -19.01 3.93
CA LEU A 73 2.32 -17.97 2.97
C LEU A 73 0.95 -17.38 3.30
N LYS A 74 -0.01 -18.21 3.74
CA LYS A 74 -1.31 -17.77 4.22
C LYS A 74 -1.18 -16.84 5.43
N ASN A 75 -0.35 -17.19 6.41
CA ASN A 75 -0.11 -16.33 7.58
C ASN A 75 0.50 -14.99 7.18
N ALA A 76 1.53 -14.99 6.32
CA ALA A 76 2.14 -13.76 5.83
C ALA A 76 1.12 -12.87 5.07
N ALA A 77 0.19 -13.47 4.34
CA ALA A 77 -0.88 -12.72 3.67
C ALA A 77 -1.84 -12.05 4.67
N TYR A 78 -2.15 -12.70 5.80
CA TYR A 78 -2.92 -12.08 6.87
C TYR A 78 -2.17 -10.92 7.51
N ASP A 79 -0.89 -11.10 7.85
CA ASP A 79 -0.07 -10.05 8.46
C ASP A 79 0.01 -8.79 7.56
N ILE A 80 0.12 -8.99 6.24
CA ILE A 80 0.10 -7.89 5.25
C ILE A 80 -1.29 -7.24 5.18
N SER A 81 -2.37 -8.03 5.20
CA SER A 81 -3.74 -7.51 5.17
C SER A 81 -4.02 -6.64 6.40
N ASP A 82 -3.65 -7.12 7.59
CA ASP A 82 -3.85 -6.40 8.85
C ASP A 82 -3.06 -5.09 8.88
N MET A 83 -1.84 -5.10 8.34
CA MET A 83 -1.01 -3.90 8.18
C MET A 83 -1.65 -2.88 7.23
N LEU A 84 -2.22 -3.33 6.10
CA LEU A 84 -2.90 -2.45 5.15
C LEU A 84 -4.18 -1.84 5.75
N ASP A 85 -4.96 -2.63 6.50
CA ASP A 85 -6.15 -2.15 7.20
C ASP A 85 -5.78 -1.09 8.25
N GLU A 86 -4.66 -1.25 8.96
CA GLU A 86 -4.14 -0.23 9.89
C GLU A 86 -3.74 1.06 9.15
N PHE A 87 -3.05 0.96 8.01
CA PHE A 87 -2.70 2.12 7.19
C PHE A 87 -3.94 2.87 6.69
N GLU A 88 -4.96 2.16 6.21
CA GLU A 88 -6.21 2.77 5.77
C GLU A 88 -6.92 3.49 6.92
N ALA A 89 -6.99 2.84 8.09
CA ALA A 89 -7.55 3.46 9.29
C ALA A 89 -6.83 4.77 9.66
N LYS A 90 -5.48 4.77 9.68
CA LYS A 90 -4.68 5.98 9.96
C LYS A 90 -4.88 7.08 8.93
N LEU A 91 -4.99 6.74 7.65
CA LEU A 91 -5.27 7.72 6.60
C LEU A 91 -6.69 8.30 6.69
N SER A 92 -7.65 7.50 7.16
CA SER A 92 -9.03 7.95 7.39
C SER A 92 -9.13 8.90 8.59
N GLU A 93 -8.33 8.72 9.65
CA GLU A 93 -8.30 9.63 10.80
C GLU A 93 -7.81 11.04 10.41
N VAL A 94 -6.93 11.14 9.41
CA VAL A 94 -6.47 12.43 8.84
C VAL A 94 -7.59 13.12 8.05
N LYS A 95 -8.47 12.34 7.40
CA LYS A 95 -9.69 12.84 6.77
C LYS A 95 -10.84 12.81 7.76
N LYS A 96 -10.87 13.76 8.71
CA LYS A 96 -12.04 13.98 9.58
C LYS A 96 -13.29 14.40 8.78
N CYS A 97 -13.97 13.43 8.17
CA CYS A 97 -15.36 13.41 7.72
C CYS A 97 -15.72 11.92 7.51
N PRO A 98 -16.63 11.32 8.30
CA PRO A 98 -16.75 9.87 8.43
C PRO A 98 -17.27 9.21 7.14
N PRO A 99 -16.48 8.38 6.44
CA PRO A 99 -17.01 7.49 5.42
C PRO A 99 -17.45 6.18 6.06
N ALA A 100 -18.65 5.73 5.70
CA ALA A 100 -19.20 4.45 6.12
C ALA A 100 -18.24 3.29 5.81
N ARG A 101 -18.04 2.42 6.80
CA ARG A 101 -17.24 1.19 6.79
C ARG A 101 -17.45 0.37 5.50
N MET A 102 -16.48 0.40 4.59
CA MET A 102 -16.36 -0.51 3.44
C MET A 102 -15.23 -1.51 3.72
N SER A 103 -15.49 -2.56 4.50
CA SER A 103 -14.51 -3.66 4.66
C SER A 103 -14.52 -4.52 3.39
N SER A 104 -13.67 -4.21 2.41
CA SER A 104 -13.69 -4.93 1.13
C SER A 104 -12.73 -6.13 1.03
N PHE A 105 -11.74 -6.29 1.92
CA PHE A 105 -10.75 -7.36 1.75
C PHE A 105 -11.10 -8.69 2.43
N THR A 106 -11.89 -8.69 3.51
CA THR A 106 -12.40 -9.95 4.11
C THR A 106 -13.31 -10.72 3.14
N SER A 107 -13.96 -10.06 2.18
CA SER A 107 -14.86 -10.70 1.22
C SER A 107 -14.13 -11.66 0.28
N VAL A 108 -12.97 -11.28 -0.26
CA VAL A 108 -12.22 -12.13 -1.20
C VAL A 108 -11.71 -13.38 -0.50
N LEU A 109 -11.29 -13.27 0.76
CA LEU A 109 -10.79 -14.42 1.51
C LEU A 109 -11.91 -15.31 2.08
N CYS A 110 -13.05 -14.74 2.48
CA CYS A 110 -14.26 -15.53 2.76
C CYS A 110 -14.67 -16.39 1.55
N LEU A 111 -14.47 -15.90 0.32
CA LEU A 111 -14.75 -16.67 -0.89
C LEU A 111 -13.84 -17.90 -1.02
N SER A 112 -12.58 -17.82 -0.56
CA SER A 112 -11.67 -18.97 -0.57
C SER A 112 -11.99 -20.00 0.52
N MET A 113 -12.47 -19.56 1.69
CA MET A 113 -12.98 -20.46 2.75
C MET A 113 -14.29 -21.16 2.33
N LEU A 114 -15.07 -20.54 1.43
CA LEU A 114 -16.33 -21.07 0.90
C LEU A 114 -16.17 -21.93 -0.36
N LEU A 115 -14.96 -22.09 -0.89
CA LEU A 115 -14.70 -23.08 -1.94
C LEU A 115 -14.31 -24.39 -1.24
N PRO A 116 -15.25 -25.32 -0.98
CA PRO A 116 -14.89 -26.65 -0.51
C PRO A 116 -13.93 -27.25 -1.54
N SER A 117 -12.75 -27.67 -1.09
CA SER A 117 -11.78 -28.44 -1.85
C SER A 117 -12.51 -29.37 -2.79
N LYS A 118 -12.48 -29.05 -4.09
CA LYS A 118 -12.94 -29.99 -5.11
C LYS A 118 -12.05 -31.21 -4.96
N LYS A 119 -12.61 -32.27 -4.39
CA LYS A 119 -12.19 -33.65 -4.60
C LYS A 119 -12.05 -33.85 -6.11
N ILE A 120 -10.83 -34.05 -6.58
CA ILE A 120 -10.42 -34.91 -7.70
C ILE A 120 -9.02 -35.39 -7.34
#